data_AF-A0A498NJT3-F1
#
_entry.id   AF-A0A498NJT3-F1
#
_cell.length_a   1.000
_cell.length_b   1.000
_cell.length_c   1.000
_cell.angle_alpha   90.00
_cell.angle_beta   90.00
_cell.angle_gamma   90.00
#
_symmetry.space_group_name_H-M   'P 1'
#
loop_
_entity.id
_entity.type
_entity.pdbx_description
1 polymer ?
#
loop_
_entity_poly.entity_id
_entity_poly.type
_entity_poly.pdbx_seq_one_letter_code
_entity_poly.pdbx_strand_id
1 'polypeptide(L)'
;MMNRTFVIIAHKLQEFAAPDWEVWFTVKLIPILPSFTAEMLLEVPADVNCTNYHVIVEGMGDVFLEMTSTRRQEITRVLVERLKEFAVQFNSQDCRKDIGSDAEWLDIILGLFSKVANYTDLKELNISGLAALESLSPDQKAELLLDPSTGAIENVTVVKEVLSSILKSRDEEQLEKFFETFVEENITYITNAGVRDAILNLTLTALAPKFPLFQTSDYELWFQINLVVLLASFRPSVLVVIPANLTCDSYDAVLKGLENALAVLPSGIGVELKSSIGELRQSAPEGCTPPRPVGVCEETVVDEVRLCESVNRDGLGSQVPSSDRLCDFGISEYACSSVASSLSFGDLVTLLPCKQPNSTTGAEAWKLFFQKVAGVLEVALSAYSSTNLSDRQPEPHVLDDIGEVKVNNFSATQLTDVSFVAHWFQGRLRPFLPAASKDFLSCLSSKNFSCDTYQVVVQARSRQASLMEVGQQRLVFADFVLLFLSRDDLADPACLAKTTSSADWLEKNFGNFSVSATLEQLQTLNANFSSFESLTLLSPSQVAELTLSSGALNSTNQIDAGFDRLEDGDAFKNVEEFLTTLTAKPEASQ
;
A
#
# COMPACT_ATOMS: atom_id res chain seq x y z
N MET A 1 -42.17 -13.04 35.96
CA MET A 1 -43.06 -14.19 35.70
C MET A 1 -42.25 -15.49 35.72
N MET A 2 -41.16 -15.57 34.94
CA MET A 2 -40.31 -16.77 34.84
C MET A 2 -39.87 -17.36 36.17
N ASN A 3 -39.23 -16.60 37.09
CA ASN A 3 -38.79 -17.14 38.39
C ASN A 3 -39.90 -17.84 39.18
N ARG A 4 -41.12 -17.29 39.20
CA ARG A 4 -42.24 -17.89 39.92
C ARG A 4 -42.73 -19.17 39.24
N THR A 5 -42.81 -19.15 37.90
CA THR A 5 -43.17 -20.35 37.13
C THR A 5 -42.13 -21.45 37.30
N PHE A 6 -40.84 -21.09 37.20
CA PHE A 6 -39.74 -22.04 37.27
C PHE A 6 -39.65 -22.73 38.64
N VAL A 7 -39.78 -21.99 39.75
CA VAL A 7 -39.83 -22.59 41.10
C VAL A 7 -40.93 -23.67 41.23
N ILE A 8 -42.06 -23.51 40.54
CA ILE A 8 -43.14 -24.51 40.55
C ILE A 8 -42.77 -25.72 39.68
N ILE A 9 -42.27 -25.49 38.47
CA ILE A 9 -42.00 -26.58 37.51
C ILE A 9 -40.70 -27.33 37.78
N ALA A 10 -39.69 -26.71 38.40
CA ALA A 10 -38.38 -27.32 38.67
C ALA A 10 -38.51 -28.63 39.46
N HIS A 11 -39.40 -28.65 40.46
CA HIS A 11 -39.72 -29.84 41.25
C HIS A 11 -40.39 -30.96 40.44
N LYS A 12 -40.98 -30.63 39.29
CA LYS A 12 -41.66 -31.56 38.39
C LYS A 12 -40.79 -32.06 37.24
N LEU A 13 -39.68 -31.39 36.93
CA LEU A 13 -38.77 -31.81 35.86
C LEU A 13 -38.22 -33.23 36.07
N GLN A 14 -38.03 -33.66 37.31
CA GLN A 14 -37.59 -35.02 37.67
C GLN A 14 -38.63 -36.11 37.34
N GLU A 15 -39.91 -35.73 37.17
CA GLU A 15 -41.02 -36.65 36.86
C GLU A 15 -41.35 -36.67 35.35
N PHE A 16 -40.69 -35.86 34.53
CA PHE A 16 -41.03 -35.70 33.11
C PHE A 16 -40.67 -36.95 32.28
N ALA A 17 -41.63 -37.42 31.48
CA ALA A 17 -41.37 -38.33 30.37
C ALA A 17 -41.00 -37.56 29.09
N ALA A 18 -40.55 -38.25 28.05
CA ALA A 18 -40.12 -37.61 26.79
C ALA A 18 -41.17 -36.64 26.18
N PRO A 19 -42.49 -36.96 26.11
CA PRO A 19 -43.48 -36.03 25.59
C PRO A 19 -43.68 -34.78 26.46
N ASP A 20 -43.37 -34.87 27.77
CA ASP A 20 -43.48 -33.72 28.67
C ASP A 20 -42.38 -32.70 28.33
N TRP A 21 -41.14 -33.14 28.12
CA TRP A 21 -40.03 -32.28 27.71
C TRP A 21 -40.38 -31.49 26.45
N GLU A 22 -40.90 -32.18 25.43
CA GLU A 22 -41.30 -31.59 24.16
C GLU A 22 -42.36 -30.50 24.37
N VAL A 23 -43.52 -30.86 24.93
CA VAL A 23 -44.63 -29.90 25.12
C VAL A 23 -44.23 -28.72 26.01
N TRP A 24 -43.40 -28.94 27.03
CA TRP A 24 -43.01 -27.86 27.93
C TRP A 24 -42.01 -26.90 27.30
N PHE A 25 -40.95 -27.39 26.66
CA PHE A 25 -39.88 -26.52 26.14
C PHE A 25 -40.19 -25.94 24.76
N THR A 26 -40.97 -26.60 23.91
CA THR A 26 -41.30 -26.11 22.56
C THR A 26 -42.64 -25.39 22.47
N VAL A 27 -43.49 -25.47 23.51
CA VAL A 27 -44.82 -24.83 23.50
C VAL A 27 -45.10 -24.01 24.76
N LYS A 28 -45.12 -24.64 25.94
CA LYS A 28 -45.66 -23.99 27.15
C LYS A 28 -44.74 -22.92 27.74
N LEU A 29 -43.43 -23.14 27.70
CA LEU A 29 -42.47 -22.22 28.29
C LEU A 29 -42.01 -21.12 27.33
N ILE A 30 -42.16 -21.30 26.01
CA ILE A 30 -41.76 -20.34 24.97
C ILE A 30 -42.07 -18.87 25.33
N PRO A 31 -43.29 -18.49 25.78
CA PRO A 31 -43.60 -17.08 26.06
C PRO A 31 -42.81 -16.43 27.21
N ILE A 32 -42.14 -17.23 28.05
CA ILE A 32 -41.38 -16.77 29.22
C ILE A 32 -39.93 -17.24 29.22
N LEU A 33 -39.57 -18.13 28.28
CA LEU A 33 -38.24 -18.67 28.10
C LEU A 33 -37.15 -17.61 27.78
N PRO A 34 -37.43 -16.45 27.16
CA PRO A 34 -36.43 -15.38 27.03
C PRO A 34 -35.86 -14.88 28.37
N SER A 35 -36.61 -15.07 29.46
CA SER A 35 -36.19 -14.72 30.83
C SER A 35 -35.58 -15.89 31.61
N PHE A 36 -35.40 -17.05 30.98
CA PHE A 36 -34.74 -18.22 31.57
C PHE A 36 -33.29 -17.90 31.90
N THR A 37 -32.76 -18.43 33.00
CA THR A 37 -31.40 -18.10 33.50
C THR A 37 -30.50 -19.31 33.52
N ALA A 38 -29.18 -19.08 33.57
CA ALA A 38 -28.19 -20.14 33.71
C ALA A 38 -28.39 -20.93 35.02
N GLU A 39 -28.78 -20.28 36.11
CA GLU A 39 -29.09 -20.94 37.39
C GLU A 39 -30.29 -21.88 37.25
N MET A 40 -31.32 -21.48 36.51
CA MET A 40 -32.48 -22.34 36.25
C MET A 40 -32.10 -23.55 35.39
N LEU A 41 -31.21 -23.38 34.41
CA LEU A 41 -30.71 -24.49 33.59
C LEU A 41 -29.93 -25.51 34.43
N LEU A 42 -29.21 -25.07 35.47
CA LEU A 42 -28.53 -25.98 36.42
C LEU A 42 -29.50 -26.82 37.26
N GLU A 43 -30.73 -26.36 37.49
CA GLU A 43 -31.77 -27.13 38.19
C GLU A 43 -32.47 -28.17 37.29
N VAL A 44 -32.31 -28.08 35.96
CA VAL A 44 -32.77 -29.12 35.04
C VAL A 44 -31.94 -30.39 35.32
N PRO A 45 -32.55 -31.58 35.42
CA PRO A 45 -31.82 -32.82 35.70
C PRO A 45 -30.63 -33.01 34.76
N ALA A 46 -29.51 -33.51 35.29
CA ALA A 46 -28.27 -33.65 34.54
C ALA A 46 -28.22 -34.96 33.73
N ASP A 47 -29.00 -35.96 34.13
CA ASP A 47 -29.14 -37.28 33.51
C ASP A 47 -30.19 -37.34 32.37
N VAL A 48 -30.60 -36.17 31.87
CA VAL A 48 -31.49 -36.08 30.70
C VAL A 48 -30.83 -36.75 29.50
N ASN A 49 -31.53 -37.68 28.85
CA ASN A 49 -31.03 -38.35 27.66
C ASN A 49 -30.84 -37.36 26.48
N CYS A 50 -30.06 -37.73 25.47
CA CYS A 50 -29.71 -36.81 24.39
C CYS A 50 -30.92 -36.29 23.60
N THR A 51 -31.96 -37.11 23.42
CA THR A 51 -33.20 -36.70 22.73
C THR A 51 -33.91 -35.58 23.48
N ASN A 52 -34.07 -35.73 24.80
CA ASN A 52 -34.73 -34.71 25.62
C ASN A 52 -33.83 -33.48 25.82
N TYR A 53 -32.51 -33.66 25.85
CA TYR A 53 -31.56 -32.56 25.90
C TYR A 53 -31.67 -31.68 24.65
N HIS A 54 -31.72 -32.31 23.46
CA HIS A 54 -31.95 -31.62 22.20
C HIS A 54 -33.21 -30.74 22.26
N VAL A 55 -34.34 -31.30 22.74
CA VAL A 55 -35.60 -30.57 22.88
C VAL A 55 -35.48 -29.31 23.75
N ILE A 56 -34.69 -29.38 24.83
CA ILE A 56 -34.45 -28.23 25.71
C ILE A 56 -33.65 -27.15 24.96
N VAL A 57 -32.58 -27.55 24.27
CA VAL A 57 -31.72 -26.63 23.50
C VAL A 57 -32.48 -26.03 22.31
N GLU A 58 -33.29 -26.82 21.61
CA GLU A 58 -34.17 -26.40 20.51
C GLU A 58 -35.17 -25.35 20.99
N GLY A 59 -35.91 -25.62 22.08
CA GLY A 59 -36.86 -24.63 22.63
C GLY A 59 -36.18 -23.35 23.11
N MET A 60 -34.95 -23.43 23.64
CA MET A 60 -34.14 -22.24 23.95
C MET A 60 -33.63 -21.53 22.69
N GLY A 61 -33.36 -22.27 21.62
CA GLY A 61 -33.01 -21.77 20.30
C GLY A 61 -34.13 -20.93 19.68
N ASP A 62 -35.38 -21.37 19.80
CA ASP A 62 -36.56 -20.68 19.25
C ASP A 62 -36.73 -19.25 19.77
N VAL A 63 -36.31 -19.00 21.01
CA VAL A 63 -36.36 -17.68 21.66
C VAL A 63 -34.99 -17.01 21.78
N PHE A 64 -33.96 -17.55 21.12
CA PHE A 64 -32.58 -17.10 21.27
C PHE A 64 -32.44 -15.60 21.00
N LEU A 65 -33.06 -15.11 19.92
CA LEU A 65 -33.01 -13.70 19.54
C LEU A 65 -33.69 -12.75 20.54
N GLU A 66 -34.59 -13.26 21.38
CA GLU A 66 -35.28 -12.49 22.42
C GLU A 66 -34.46 -12.41 23.73
N MET A 67 -33.44 -13.26 23.89
CA MET A 67 -32.51 -13.20 25.02
C MET A 67 -31.47 -12.08 24.86
N THR A 68 -31.00 -11.52 25.98
CA THR A 68 -29.87 -10.58 25.97
C THR A 68 -28.55 -11.30 25.65
N SER A 69 -27.56 -10.56 25.13
CA SER A 69 -26.22 -11.13 24.84
C SER A 69 -25.58 -11.80 26.06
N THR A 70 -25.57 -11.12 27.20
CA THR A 70 -25.09 -11.68 28.49
C THR A 70 -25.81 -12.97 28.84
N ARG A 71 -27.13 -13.03 28.63
CA ARG A 71 -27.89 -14.25 28.94
C ARG A 71 -27.50 -15.42 28.04
N ARG A 72 -27.33 -15.17 26.74
CA ARG A 72 -26.88 -16.20 25.78
C ARG A 72 -25.51 -16.73 26.18
N GLN A 73 -24.57 -15.87 26.56
CA GLN A 73 -23.24 -16.28 27.03
C GLN A 73 -23.32 -17.14 28.30
N GLU A 74 -24.09 -16.71 29.31
CA GLU A 74 -24.26 -17.46 30.56
C GLU A 74 -24.88 -18.85 30.33
N ILE A 75 -25.92 -18.95 29.50
CA ILE A 75 -26.57 -20.22 29.15
C ILE A 75 -25.61 -21.11 28.35
N THR A 76 -24.93 -20.55 27.35
CA THR A 76 -23.96 -21.30 26.52
C THR A 76 -22.90 -21.95 27.38
N ARG A 77 -22.35 -21.22 28.36
CA ARG A 77 -21.34 -21.75 29.29
C ARG A 77 -21.87 -22.95 30.07
N VAL A 78 -23.11 -22.91 30.56
CA VAL A 78 -23.72 -24.04 31.28
C VAL A 78 -23.95 -25.23 30.35
N LEU A 79 -24.41 -25.00 29.11
CA LEU A 79 -24.62 -26.06 28.13
C LEU A 79 -23.30 -26.78 27.80
N VAL A 80 -22.26 -26.02 27.50
CA VAL A 80 -20.92 -26.52 27.19
C VAL A 80 -20.32 -27.31 28.35
N GLU A 81 -20.35 -26.77 29.57
CA GLU A 81 -19.83 -27.47 30.76
C GLU A 81 -20.57 -28.79 31.00
N ARG A 82 -21.89 -28.82 30.80
CA ARG A 82 -22.67 -30.05 30.88
C ARG A 82 -22.23 -31.07 29.81
N LEU A 83 -21.94 -30.64 28.58
CA LEU A 83 -21.45 -31.54 27.54
C LEU A 83 -20.08 -32.13 27.89
N LYS A 84 -19.19 -31.33 28.51
CA LYS A 84 -17.89 -31.79 28.99
C LYS A 84 -18.05 -32.79 30.14
N GLU A 85 -18.89 -32.49 31.13
CA GLU A 85 -19.16 -33.36 32.28
C GLU A 85 -19.73 -34.72 31.86
N PHE A 86 -20.64 -34.74 30.89
CA PHE A 86 -21.32 -35.94 30.40
C PHE A 86 -20.83 -36.39 29.02
N ALA A 87 -19.56 -36.12 28.69
CA ALA A 87 -19.00 -36.39 27.36
C ALA A 87 -19.15 -37.84 26.90
N VAL A 88 -19.10 -38.82 27.80
CA VAL A 88 -19.29 -40.26 27.47
C VAL A 88 -20.71 -40.51 26.95
N GLN A 89 -21.72 -39.88 27.54
CA GLN A 89 -23.11 -40.00 27.12
C GLN A 89 -23.32 -39.31 25.77
N PHE A 90 -22.91 -38.05 25.65
CA PHE A 90 -23.15 -37.25 24.43
C PHE A 90 -22.33 -37.70 23.22
N ASN A 91 -21.20 -38.39 23.42
CA ASN A 91 -20.43 -39.05 22.36
C ASN A 91 -20.80 -40.52 22.14
N SER A 92 -21.81 -41.04 22.83
CA SER A 92 -22.28 -42.41 22.62
C SER A 92 -22.90 -42.59 21.23
N GLN A 93 -22.90 -43.83 20.73
CA GLN A 93 -23.49 -44.18 19.44
C GLN A 93 -24.97 -43.78 19.35
N ASP A 94 -25.70 -43.81 20.45
CA ASP A 94 -27.11 -43.45 20.50
C ASP A 94 -27.34 -41.95 20.28
N CYS A 95 -26.42 -41.09 20.76
CA CYS A 95 -26.50 -39.64 20.62
C CYS A 95 -25.90 -39.12 19.31
N ARG A 96 -25.05 -39.92 18.65
CA ARG A 96 -24.53 -39.64 17.30
C ARG A 96 -25.25 -40.42 16.20
N LYS A 97 -26.35 -41.11 16.54
CA LYS A 97 -27.08 -41.95 15.60
C LYS A 97 -27.72 -41.07 14.52
N ASP A 98 -27.53 -41.47 13.26
CA ASP A 98 -28.05 -40.77 12.08
C ASP A 98 -27.47 -39.36 11.85
N ILE A 99 -26.39 -38.99 12.55
CA ILE A 99 -25.65 -37.73 12.36
C ILE A 99 -24.43 -37.97 11.46
N GLY A 100 -24.35 -37.27 10.34
CA GLY A 100 -23.34 -37.49 9.30
C GLY A 100 -22.05 -36.69 9.45
N SER A 101 -22.03 -35.66 10.31
CA SER A 101 -20.87 -34.78 10.49
C SER A 101 -20.80 -34.17 11.89
N ASP A 102 -19.61 -33.69 12.29
CA ASP A 102 -19.46 -32.96 13.56
C ASP A 102 -20.16 -31.59 13.53
N ALA A 103 -20.33 -30.98 12.36
CA ALA A 103 -21.15 -29.77 12.17
C ALA A 103 -22.62 -30.04 12.51
N GLU A 104 -23.20 -31.07 11.89
CA GLU A 104 -24.59 -31.47 12.17
C GLU A 104 -24.76 -31.86 13.66
N TRP A 105 -23.76 -32.51 14.25
CA TRP A 105 -23.77 -32.81 15.69
C TRP A 105 -23.79 -31.55 16.56
N LEU A 106 -22.96 -30.55 16.25
CA LEU A 106 -22.95 -29.27 16.97
C LEU A 106 -24.27 -28.51 16.82
N ASP A 107 -24.85 -28.50 15.63
CA ASP A 107 -26.13 -27.82 15.37
C ASP A 107 -27.28 -28.48 16.15
N ILE A 108 -27.26 -29.80 16.30
CA ILE A 108 -28.24 -30.54 17.12
C ILE A 108 -28.00 -30.29 18.61
N ILE A 109 -26.76 -30.42 19.06
CA ILE A 109 -26.45 -30.44 20.50
C ILE A 109 -26.41 -29.04 21.12
N LEU A 110 -25.93 -28.02 20.40
CA LEU A 110 -25.84 -26.65 20.91
C LEU A 110 -26.73 -25.67 20.14
N GLY A 111 -27.21 -26.00 18.94
CA GLY A 111 -28.04 -25.09 18.15
C GLY A 111 -27.36 -23.74 17.94
N LEU A 112 -28.12 -22.65 18.07
CA LEU A 112 -27.59 -21.29 17.95
C LEU A 112 -26.57 -20.92 19.04
N PHE A 113 -26.52 -21.66 20.16
CA PHE A 113 -25.55 -21.43 21.22
C PHE A 113 -24.14 -21.88 20.81
N SER A 114 -24.00 -22.77 19.81
CA SER A 114 -22.69 -23.17 19.28
C SER A 114 -21.87 -21.95 18.82
N LYS A 115 -22.53 -20.99 18.17
CA LYS A 115 -21.93 -19.75 17.63
C LYS A 115 -21.54 -18.72 18.70
N VAL A 116 -21.96 -18.92 19.94
CA VAL A 116 -21.64 -18.07 21.10
C VAL A 116 -20.54 -18.69 21.96
N ALA A 117 -20.30 -19.99 21.83
CA ALA A 117 -19.29 -20.70 22.61
C ALA A 117 -17.88 -20.24 22.22
N ASN A 118 -16.92 -20.32 23.14
CA ASN A 118 -15.52 -20.10 22.78
C ASN A 118 -15.01 -21.30 21.96
N TYR A 119 -14.14 -21.07 20.97
CA TYR A 119 -13.59 -22.18 20.19
C TYR A 119 -12.83 -23.19 21.05
N THR A 120 -12.09 -22.71 22.07
CA THR A 120 -11.34 -23.56 23.01
C THR A 120 -12.25 -24.55 23.73
N ASP A 121 -13.47 -24.14 24.08
CA ASP A 121 -14.44 -25.02 24.71
C ASP A 121 -15.01 -26.05 23.74
N LEU A 122 -15.33 -25.63 22.51
CA LEU A 122 -15.84 -26.52 21.46
C LEU A 122 -14.80 -27.58 21.10
N LYS A 123 -13.53 -27.22 21.04
CA LYS A 123 -12.41 -28.12 20.77
C LYS A 123 -12.31 -29.29 21.79
N GLU A 124 -12.74 -29.08 23.03
CA GLU A 124 -12.75 -30.13 24.06
C GLU A 124 -13.89 -31.15 23.88
N LEU A 125 -14.86 -30.89 22.99
CA LEU A 125 -16.04 -31.75 22.76
C LEU A 125 -15.78 -32.93 21.82
N ASN A 126 -14.53 -33.25 21.51
CA ASN A 126 -14.14 -34.34 20.59
C ASN A 126 -14.78 -34.22 19.20
N ILE A 127 -14.80 -32.98 18.69
CA ILE A 127 -15.15 -32.66 17.30
C ILE A 127 -13.88 -32.40 16.50
N SER A 128 -13.87 -32.77 15.23
CA SER A 128 -12.86 -32.28 14.30
C SER A 128 -13.24 -30.88 13.87
N GLY A 129 -12.40 -29.88 14.17
CA GLY A 129 -12.67 -28.47 13.85
C GLY A 129 -13.01 -28.24 12.36
N LEU A 130 -12.39 -28.99 11.45
CA LEU A 130 -12.70 -28.92 10.01
C LEU A 130 -14.02 -29.61 9.65
N ALA A 131 -14.35 -30.73 10.28
CA ALA A 131 -15.65 -31.38 10.08
C ALA A 131 -16.82 -30.60 10.69
N ALA A 132 -16.53 -29.66 11.60
CA ALA A 132 -17.46 -28.75 12.26
C ALA A 132 -17.60 -27.39 11.56
N LEU A 133 -16.83 -27.12 10.49
CA LEU A 133 -16.62 -25.78 9.95
C LEU A 133 -17.91 -25.03 9.56
N GLU A 134 -18.92 -25.72 9.04
CA GLU A 134 -20.18 -25.09 8.61
C GLU A 134 -21.03 -24.59 9.81
N SER A 135 -20.79 -25.10 11.03
CA SER A 135 -21.49 -24.69 12.26
C SER A 135 -20.74 -23.63 13.07
N LEU A 136 -19.46 -23.40 12.78
CA LEU A 136 -18.64 -22.41 13.48
C LEU A 136 -18.98 -20.96 13.05
N SER A 137 -18.91 -20.03 13.99
CA SER A 137 -18.97 -18.59 13.72
C SER A 137 -17.68 -18.09 13.01
N PRO A 138 -17.70 -16.90 12.38
CA PRO A 138 -16.49 -16.29 11.81
C PRO A 138 -15.32 -16.19 12.80
N ASP A 139 -15.59 -15.75 14.02
CA ASP A 139 -14.59 -15.56 15.07
C ASP A 139 -13.97 -16.91 15.46
N GLN A 140 -14.79 -17.95 15.64
CA GLN A 140 -14.33 -19.31 15.91
C GLN A 140 -13.50 -19.88 14.76
N LYS A 141 -13.80 -19.51 13.51
CA LYS A 141 -13.01 -19.91 12.33
C LYS A 141 -11.65 -19.23 12.32
N ALA A 142 -11.57 -17.97 12.75
CA ALA A 142 -10.30 -17.27 12.94
C ALA A 142 -9.48 -17.93 14.06
N GLU A 143 -10.10 -18.20 15.22
CA GLU A 143 -9.47 -18.92 16.34
C GLU A 143 -8.96 -20.31 15.92
N LEU A 144 -9.72 -21.05 15.10
CA LEU A 144 -9.29 -22.34 14.56
C LEU A 144 -8.01 -22.24 13.73
N LEU A 145 -7.92 -21.21 12.87
CA LEU A 145 -6.72 -20.99 12.06
C LEU A 145 -5.53 -20.62 12.95
N LEU A 146 -5.74 -19.72 13.91
CA LEU A 146 -4.70 -19.17 14.77
C LEU A 146 -4.23 -20.15 15.85
N ASP A 147 -5.02 -21.17 16.19
CA ASP A 147 -4.65 -22.20 17.16
C ASP A 147 -3.41 -23.00 16.70
N PRO A 148 -2.26 -22.88 17.38
CA PRO A 148 -1.02 -23.53 16.97
C PRO A 148 -1.10 -25.07 16.96
N SER A 149 -2.01 -25.65 17.74
CA SER A 149 -2.15 -27.10 17.83
C SER A 149 -2.86 -27.73 16.62
N THR A 150 -3.55 -26.94 15.81
CA THR A 150 -4.20 -27.42 14.58
C THR A 150 -3.21 -27.44 13.41
N GLY A 151 -2.18 -26.58 13.44
CA GLY A 151 -1.30 -26.31 12.30
C GLY A 151 -2.03 -25.73 11.09
N ALA A 152 -3.26 -25.22 11.28
CA ALA A 152 -4.13 -24.82 10.19
C ALA A 152 -3.60 -23.59 9.43
N ILE A 153 -3.05 -22.58 10.12
CA ILE A 153 -2.46 -21.40 9.50
C ILE A 153 -1.21 -21.69 8.65
N GLU A 154 -0.64 -22.90 8.75
CA GLU A 154 0.48 -23.33 7.90
C GLU A 154 0.03 -24.15 6.68
N ASN A 155 -1.26 -24.45 6.58
CA ASN A 155 -1.83 -25.32 5.56
C ASN A 155 -2.73 -24.56 4.58
N VAL A 156 -2.23 -24.36 3.36
CA VAL A 156 -2.92 -23.64 2.28
C VAL A 156 -4.30 -24.21 1.97
N THR A 157 -4.46 -25.54 1.98
CA THR A 157 -5.75 -26.19 1.67
C THR A 157 -6.78 -25.88 2.74
N VAL A 158 -6.38 -26.00 4.01
CA VAL A 158 -7.25 -25.73 5.16
C VAL A 158 -7.69 -24.27 5.19
N VAL A 159 -6.75 -23.35 5.02
CA VAL A 159 -7.05 -21.91 4.99
C VAL A 159 -8.04 -21.56 3.88
N LYS A 160 -7.87 -22.14 2.67
CA LYS A 160 -8.81 -21.93 1.57
C LYS A 160 -10.20 -22.47 1.90
N GLU A 161 -10.29 -23.62 2.56
CA GLU A 161 -11.56 -24.22 2.96
C GLU A 161 -12.28 -23.36 4.01
N VAL A 162 -11.55 -22.88 5.03
CA VAL A 162 -12.06 -21.98 6.06
C VAL A 162 -12.57 -20.68 5.44
N LEU A 163 -11.75 -19.96 4.67
CA LEU A 163 -12.18 -18.71 4.03
C LEU A 163 -13.33 -18.94 3.05
N SER A 164 -13.31 -20.02 2.26
CA SER A 164 -14.41 -20.33 1.34
C SER A 164 -15.72 -20.56 2.09
N SER A 165 -15.69 -21.17 3.28
CA SER A 165 -16.89 -21.36 4.11
C SER A 165 -17.49 -20.02 4.58
N ILE A 166 -16.66 -19.00 4.79
CA ILE A 166 -17.09 -17.64 5.16
C ILE A 166 -17.73 -16.96 3.94
N LEU A 167 -17.04 -17.04 2.79
CA LEU A 167 -17.45 -16.38 1.54
C LEU A 167 -18.68 -17.02 0.87
N LYS A 168 -19.09 -18.25 1.24
CA LYS A 168 -20.35 -18.86 0.81
C LYS A 168 -21.58 -18.17 1.41
N SER A 169 -21.43 -17.49 2.55
CA SER A 169 -22.55 -16.85 3.24
C SER A 169 -23.10 -15.68 2.43
N ARG A 170 -24.42 -15.44 2.55
CA ARG A 170 -25.06 -14.22 2.02
C ARG A 170 -24.92 -13.03 2.98
N ASP A 171 -24.52 -13.29 4.21
CA ASP A 171 -24.26 -12.24 5.20
C ASP A 171 -22.90 -11.62 4.91
N GLU A 172 -22.93 -10.36 4.49
CA GLU A 172 -21.77 -9.60 4.07
C GLU A 172 -20.83 -9.20 5.21
N GLU A 173 -21.29 -9.26 6.46
CA GLU A 173 -20.50 -8.94 7.66
C GLU A 173 -19.61 -10.11 8.11
N GLN A 174 -19.81 -11.32 7.57
CA GLN A 174 -19.09 -12.51 8.03
C GLN A 174 -17.57 -12.40 7.82
N LEU A 175 -17.16 -11.77 6.72
CA LEU A 175 -15.74 -11.57 6.42
C LEU A 175 -15.10 -10.57 7.39
N GLU A 176 -15.83 -9.51 7.74
CA GLU A 176 -15.35 -8.48 8.67
C GLU A 176 -15.19 -9.06 10.08
N LYS A 177 -16.22 -9.75 10.60
CA LYS A 177 -16.17 -10.44 11.91
C LYS A 177 -15.00 -11.41 12.02
N PHE A 178 -14.76 -12.20 10.95
CA PHE A 178 -13.59 -13.06 10.90
C PHE A 178 -12.28 -12.27 11.06
N PHE A 179 -12.13 -11.14 10.35
CA PHE A 179 -10.91 -10.33 10.41
C PHE A 179 -10.74 -9.60 11.74
N GLU A 180 -11.82 -9.19 12.42
CA GLU A 180 -11.75 -8.61 13.77
C GLU A 180 -10.99 -9.54 14.72
N THR A 181 -11.33 -10.82 14.76
CA THR A 181 -10.61 -11.81 15.57
C THR A 181 -9.26 -12.20 14.97
N PHE A 182 -9.16 -12.30 13.64
CA PHE A 182 -7.96 -12.79 12.96
C PHE A 182 -6.71 -11.90 13.17
N VAL A 183 -6.90 -10.61 13.41
CA VAL A 183 -5.80 -9.63 13.56
C VAL A 183 -5.47 -9.28 15.02
N GLU A 184 -6.25 -9.73 16.00
CA GLU A 184 -6.03 -9.41 17.42
C GLU A 184 -4.78 -10.07 18.03
N GLU A 185 -4.27 -11.17 17.45
CA GLU A 185 -3.20 -12.02 18.02
C GLU A 185 -1.76 -11.44 17.90
N ASN A 186 -1.56 -10.13 17.74
CA ASN A 186 -0.23 -9.47 17.65
C ASN A 186 0.73 -10.06 16.60
N ILE A 187 0.21 -10.74 15.58
CA ILE A 187 1.01 -11.25 14.47
C ILE A 187 1.36 -10.08 13.56
N THR A 188 2.65 -9.84 13.32
CA THR A 188 3.08 -8.76 12.40
C THR A 188 2.86 -9.12 10.93
N TYR A 189 3.15 -10.37 10.56
CA TYR A 189 2.84 -10.92 9.24
C TYR A 189 2.83 -12.46 9.28
N ILE A 190 2.08 -13.08 8.38
CA ILE A 190 2.09 -14.55 8.21
C ILE A 190 3.36 -14.96 7.48
N THR A 191 4.18 -15.83 8.04
CA THR A 191 5.47 -16.25 7.45
C THR A 191 5.30 -17.10 6.19
N ASN A 192 4.33 -18.00 6.19
CA ASN A 192 4.03 -18.89 5.07
C ASN A 192 3.45 -18.12 3.88
N ALA A 193 4.27 -17.92 2.85
CA ALA A 193 3.89 -17.15 1.66
C ALA A 193 2.69 -17.75 0.92
N GLY A 194 2.58 -19.09 0.83
CA GLY A 194 1.47 -19.74 0.14
C GLY A 194 0.14 -19.52 0.85
N VAL A 195 0.15 -19.53 2.18
CA VAL A 195 -1.04 -19.21 3.00
C VAL A 195 -1.39 -17.73 2.87
N ARG A 196 -0.40 -16.86 3.05
CA ARG A 196 -0.58 -15.40 2.96
C ARG A 196 -1.14 -14.97 1.59
N ASP A 197 -0.60 -15.53 0.50
CA ASP A 197 -1.07 -15.33 -0.87
C ASP A 197 -2.53 -15.81 -1.03
N ALA A 198 -2.87 -16.96 -0.46
CA ALA A 198 -4.21 -17.53 -0.55
C ALA A 198 -5.27 -16.69 0.19
N ILE A 199 -4.95 -16.24 1.41
CA ILE A 199 -5.84 -15.38 2.20
C ILE A 199 -6.03 -14.05 1.49
N LEU A 200 -4.93 -13.38 1.12
CA LEU A 200 -4.98 -12.08 0.44
C LEU A 200 -5.82 -12.14 -0.84
N ASN A 201 -5.60 -13.15 -1.68
CA ASN A 201 -6.32 -13.28 -2.95
C ASN A 201 -7.82 -13.54 -2.75
N LEU A 202 -8.20 -14.45 -1.84
CA LEU A 202 -9.61 -14.72 -1.56
C LEU A 202 -10.32 -13.49 -0.96
N THR A 203 -9.67 -12.80 -0.03
CA THR A 203 -10.19 -11.58 0.59
C THR A 203 -10.35 -10.47 -0.44
N LEU A 204 -9.31 -10.16 -1.23
CA LEU A 204 -9.40 -9.12 -2.24
C LEU A 204 -10.42 -9.45 -3.34
N THR A 205 -10.58 -10.73 -3.71
CA THR A 205 -11.63 -11.15 -4.64
C THR A 205 -13.03 -10.85 -4.09
N ALA A 206 -13.23 -11.04 -2.78
CA ALA A 206 -14.50 -10.73 -2.11
C ALA A 206 -14.73 -9.22 -1.95
N LEU A 207 -13.67 -8.43 -1.73
CA LEU A 207 -13.75 -6.97 -1.55
C LEU A 207 -13.80 -6.19 -2.85
N ALA A 208 -13.24 -6.71 -3.95
CA ALA A 208 -13.20 -6.06 -5.26
C ALA A 208 -14.54 -5.45 -5.70
N PRO A 209 -15.69 -6.16 -5.64
CA PRO A 209 -16.98 -5.56 -6.00
C PRO A 209 -17.48 -4.49 -5.03
N LYS A 210 -16.94 -4.43 -3.80
CA LYS A 210 -17.34 -3.48 -2.76
C LYS A 210 -16.50 -2.20 -2.77
N PHE A 211 -15.29 -2.23 -3.30
CA PHE A 211 -14.40 -1.05 -3.34
C PHE A 211 -15.05 0.22 -3.94
N PRO A 212 -15.87 0.16 -5.01
CA PRO A 212 -16.56 1.37 -5.50
C PRO A 212 -17.56 1.99 -4.51
N LEU A 213 -17.99 1.24 -3.49
CA LEU A 213 -18.95 1.66 -2.47
C LEU A 213 -18.25 2.11 -1.18
N PHE A 214 -16.95 1.85 -1.04
CA PHE A 214 -16.18 2.17 0.16
C PHE A 214 -16.08 3.67 0.37
N GLN A 215 -16.24 4.08 1.61
CA GLN A 215 -15.81 5.37 2.14
C GLN A 215 -14.34 5.27 2.56
N THR A 216 -13.70 6.41 2.83
CA THR A 216 -12.31 6.47 3.32
C THR A 216 -12.10 5.59 4.55
N SER A 217 -13.03 5.59 5.52
CA SER A 217 -12.96 4.77 6.72
C SER A 217 -12.89 3.27 6.43
N ASP A 218 -13.51 2.81 5.34
CA ASP A 218 -13.48 1.40 4.94
C ASP A 218 -12.10 1.02 4.39
N TYR A 219 -11.48 1.92 3.61
CA TYR A 219 -10.09 1.74 3.18
C TYR A 219 -9.12 1.77 4.36
N GLU A 220 -9.33 2.63 5.35
CA GLU A 220 -8.54 2.63 6.58
C GLU A 220 -8.66 1.31 7.34
N LEU A 221 -9.89 0.83 7.58
CA LEU A 221 -10.13 -0.45 8.24
C LEU A 221 -9.47 -1.61 7.49
N TRP A 222 -9.67 -1.71 6.18
CA TRP A 222 -9.15 -2.83 5.42
C TRP A 222 -7.63 -2.79 5.23
N PHE A 223 -7.05 -1.65 4.82
CA PHE A 223 -5.62 -1.59 4.49
C PHE A 223 -4.72 -1.31 5.70
N GLN A 224 -5.23 -0.68 6.75
CA GLN A 224 -4.43 -0.31 7.93
C GLN A 224 -4.68 -1.23 9.13
N ILE A 225 -5.72 -2.07 9.11
CA ILE A 225 -6.03 -3.01 10.19
C ILE A 225 -6.12 -4.44 9.64
N ASN A 226 -7.14 -4.76 8.83
CA ASN A 226 -7.49 -6.15 8.50
C ASN A 226 -6.45 -6.86 7.60
N LEU A 227 -5.91 -6.16 6.60
CA LEU A 227 -5.00 -6.74 5.62
C LEU A 227 -3.52 -6.71 6.05
N VAL A 228 -3.17 -6.02 7.14
CA VAL A 228 -1.75 -5.72 7.49
C VAL A 228 -0.89 -6.97 7.53
N VAL A 229 -1.38 -8.05 8.15
CA VAL A 229 -0.66 -9.33 8.28
C VAL A 229 -0.46 -10.07 6.95
N LEU A 230 -1.13 -9.60 5.90
CA LEU A 230 -1.14 -10.16 4.55
C LEU A 230 -0.35 -9.32 3.54
N LEU A 231 -0.09 -8.04 3.83
CA LEU A 231 0.48 -7.08 2.88
C LEU A 231 1.90 -7.42 2.40
N ALA A 232 2.63 -8.30 3.09
CA ALA A 232 3.89 -8.86 2.59
C ALA A 232 3.73 -9.68 1.29
N SER A 233 2.51 -10.07 0.93
CA SER A 233 2.17 -10.71 -0.35
C SER A 233 1.61 -9.75 -1.39
N PHE A 234 1.51 -8.46 -1.08
CA PHE A 234 1.00 -7.46 -2.01
C PHE A 234 2.06 -7.18 -3.08
N ARG A 235 1.75 -7.52 -4.32
CA ARG A 235 2.64 -7.38 -5.49
C ARG A 235 1.99 -6.45 -6.52
N PRO A 236 2.75 -5.89 -7.48
CA PRO A 236 2.21 -5.07 -8.57
C PRO A 236 0.94 -5.62 -9.23
N SER A 237 0.89 -6.93 -9.48
CA SER A 237 -0.26 -7.58 -10.12
C SER A 237 -1.56 -7.50 -9.30
N VAL A 238 -1.47 -7.24 -8.00
CA VAL A 238 -2.62 -7.11 -7.08
C VAL A 238 -3.23 -5.71 -7.16
N LEU A 239 -2.47 -4.69 -7.58
CA LEU A 239 -2.94 -3.31 -7.68
C LEU A 239 -4.13 -3.16 -8.63
N VAL A 240 -4.27 -4.06 -9.62
CA VAL A 240 -5.39 -4.05 -10.57
C VAL A 240 -6.77 -4.18 -9.90
N VAL A 241 -6.81 -4.72 -8.67
CA VAL A 241 -8.05 -4.86 -7.90
C VAL A 241 -8.44 -3.54 -7.22
N ILE A 242 -7.49 -2.63 -6.99
CA ILE A 242 -7.74 -1.33 -6.40
C ILE A 242 -8.36 -0.40 -7.47
N PRO A 243 -9.49 0.28 -7.19
CA PRO A 243 -10.08 1.20 -8.15
C PRO A 243 -9.09 2.31 -8.54
N ALA A 244 -9.05 2.66 -9.83
CA ALA A 244 -8.21 3.76 -10.31
C ALA A 244 -8.78 5.15 -9.95
N ASN A 245 -10.07 5.24 -9.60
CA ASN A 245 -10.81 6.48 -9.38
C ASN A 245 -11.09 6.77 -7.88
N LEU A 246 -10.14 6.46 -7.01
CA LEU A 246 -10.25 6.76 -5.57
C LEU A 246 -10.26 8.28 -5.32
N THR A 247 -10.91 8.69 -4.24
CA THR A 247 -10.67 10.02 -3.66
C THR A 247 -9.26 10.07 -3.08
N CYS A 248 -8.70 11.27 -2.92
CA CYS A 248 -7.34 11.42 -2.38
C CYS A 248 -7.22 10.86 -0.97
N ASP A 249 -8.21 11.07 -0.10
CA ASP A 249 -8.22 10.53 1.25
C ASP A 249 -8.23 8.98 1.24
N SER A 250 -9.03 8.37 0.36
CA SER A 250 -9.08 6.90 0.22
C SER A 250 -7.78 6.32 -0.36
N TYR A 251 -7.20 7.01 -1.35
CA TYR A 251 -5.89 6.67 -1.91
C TYR A 251 -4.77 6.77 -0.86
N ASP A 252 -4.74 7.85 -0.07
CA ASP A 252 -3.78 8.04 1.02
C ASP A 252 -3.98 6.99 2.12
N ALA A 253 -5.23 6.60 2.42
CA ALA A 253 -5.53 5.54 3.36
C ALA A 253 -4.94 4.18 2.92
N VAL A 254 -5.03 3.84 1.63
CA VAL A 254 -4.40 2.64 1.06
C VAL A 254 -2.88 2.74 1.15
N LEU A 255 -2.29 3.84 0.66
CA LEU A 255 -0.84 4.05 0.68
C LEU A 255 -0.27 3.94 2.09
N LYS A 256 -0.89 4.60 3.06
CA LYS A 256 -0.49 4.57 4.47
C LYS A 256 -0.51 3.14 5.03
N GLY A 257 -1.51 2.34 4.68
CA GLY A 257 -1.57 0.92 5.06
C GLY A 257 -0.39 0.11 4.52
N LEU A 258 -0.09 0.28 3.22
CA LEU A 258 1.04 -0.38 2.56
C LEU A 258 2.40 0.06 3.16
N GLU A 259 2.57 1.35 3.42
CA GLU A 259 3.80 1.92 4.01
C GLU A 259 4.01 1.46 5.45
N ASN A 260 2.96 1.46 6.27
CA ASN A 260 3.00 0.96 7.65
C ASN A 260 3.39 -0.51 7.69
N ALA A 261 2.81 -1.33 6.81
CA ALA A 261 3.20 -2.73 6.69
C ALA A 261 4.67 -2.87 6.26
N LEU A 262 5.12 -2.11 5.26
CA LEU A 262 6.51 -2.15 4.82
C LEU A 262 7.50 -1.81 5.94
N ALA A 263 7.17 -0.85 6.80
CA ALA A 263 8.03 -0.38 7.89
C ALA A 263 8.32 -1.45 8.95
N VAL A 264 7.43 -2.43 9.13
CA VAL A 264 7.57 -3.50 10.14
C VAL A 264 8.06 -4.83 9.56
N LEU A 265 8.18 -4.94 8.24
CA LEU A 265 8.61 -6.17 7.59
C LEU A 265 10.13 -6.38 7.67
N PRO A 266 10.61 -7.64 7.80
CA PRO A 266 12.02 -7.96 7.73
C PRO A 266 12.65 -7.59 6.37
N SER A 267 13.93 -7.23 6.37
CA SER A 267 14.69 -6.92 5.16
C SER A 267 14.64 -8.08 4.15
N GLY A 268 14.27 -7.77 2.90
CA GLY A 268 14.16 -8.74 1.80
C GLY A 268 12.77 -9.31 1.56
N ILE A 269 11.84 -9.25 2.53
CA ILE A 269 10.45 -9.71 2.34
C ILE A 269 9.59 -8.61 1.69
N GLY A 270 9.84 -7.34 2.01
CA GLY A 270 9.07 -6.20 1.53
C GLY A 270 9.38 -5.72 0.11
N VAL A 271 10.14 -6.45 -0.71
CA VAL A 271 10.59 -6.00 -2.04
C VAL A 271 9.40 -5.77 -2.99
N GLU A 272 8.51 -6.75 -3.09
CA GLU A 272 7.31 -6.67 -3.93
C GLU A 272 6.32 -5.60 -3.42
N LEU A 273 6.20 -5.45 -2.10
CA LEU A 273 5.39 -4.40 -1.49
C LEU A 273 5.97 -3.01 -1.77
N LYS A 274 7.29 -2.83 -1.68
CA LYS A 274 7.99 -1.58 -2.05
C LYS A 274 7.76 -1.24 -3.53
N SER A 275 7.82 -2.24 -4.41
CA SER A 275 7.49 -2.08 -5.84
C SER A 275 6.04 -1.63 -6.03
N SER A 276 5.09 -2.27 -5.34
CA SER A 276 3.66 -1.94 -5.41
C SER A 276 3.37 -0.51 -4.93
N ILE A 277 4.01 -0.08 -3.84
CA ILE A 277 3.94 1.31 -3.36
C ILE A 277 4.50 2.27 -4.42
N GLY A 278 5.61 1.89 -5.05
CA GLY A 278 6.22 2.64 -6.15
C GLY A 278 5.26 2.84 -7.33
N GLU A 279 4.56 1.80 -7.77
CA GLU A 279 3.58 1.83 -8.85
C GLU A 279 2.30 2.57 -8.48
N LEU A 280 1.78 2.36 -7.26
CA LEU A 280 0.61 3.08 -6.78
C LEU A 280 0.88 4.59 -6.74
N ARG A 281 2.08 4.99 -6.30
CA ARG A 281 2.53 6.39 -6.35
C ARG A 281 2.72 6.96 -7.76
N GLN A 282 2.90 6.12 -8.77
CA GLN A 282 2.98 6.54 -10.19
C GLN A 282 1.59 6.65 -10.84
N SER A 283 0.57 6.03 -10.24
CA SER A 283 -0.80 5.94 -10.73
C SER A 283 -1.80 6.65 -9.81
N ALA A 284 -1.35 7.70 -9.13
CA ALA A 284 -2.21 8.51 -8.26
C ALA A 284 -3.43 9.04 -9.02
N PRO A 285 -4.64 9.03 -8.43
CA PRO A 285 -5.82 9.62 -9.04
C PRO A 285 -5.60 11.10 -9.41
N GLU A 286 -6.25 11.57 -10.47
CA GLU A 286 -6.13 12.96 -10.91
C GLU A 286 -6.52 13.93 -9.78
N GLY A 287 -5.67 14.93 -9.53
CA GLY A 287 -5.85 15.90 -8.44
C GLY A 287 -5.29 15.46 -7.09
N CYS A 288 -4.90 14.19 -6.92
CA CYS A 288 -4.26 13.71 -5.70
C CYS A 288 -2.76 13.97 -5.75
N THR A 289 -2.33 15.08 -5.15
CA THR A 289 -0.95 15.27 -4.73
C THR A 289 -0.79 14.61 -3.36
N PRO A 290 -0.15 13.42 -3.25
CA PRO A 290 0.09 12.82 -1.94
C PRO A 290 0.85 13.83 -1.05
N PRO A 291 0.46 14.00 0.23
CA PRO A 291 1.20 14.79 1.18
C PRO A 291 2.49 14.04 1.48
N ARG A 292 3.52 14.25 0.65
CA ARG A 292 4.81 13.60 0.86
C ARG A 292 5.58 14.36 1.93
N PRO A 293 6.20 13.65 2.89
CA PRO A 293 7.25 14.24 3.70
C PRO A 293 8.29 14.90 2.80
N VAL A 294 8.70 16.12 3.15
CA VAL A 294 9.80 16.84 2.47
C VAL A 294 11.02 15.90 2.42
N GLY A 295 11.57 15.75 1.21
CA GLY A 295 12.45 14.67 0.77
C GLY A 295 13.43 14.11 1.79
N VAL A 296 13.24 12.84 2.15
CA VAL A 296 14.25 12.02 2.83
C VAL A 296 15.21 11.49 1.76
N CYS A 297 16.50 11.77 1.91
CA CYS A 297 17.53 11.10 1.14
C CYS A 297 17.74 9.71 1.75
N GLU A 298 17.24 8.66 1.09
CA GLU A 298 17.59 7.29 1.46
C GLU A 298 19.08 7.07 1.19
N GLU A 299 19.82 6.58 2.20
CA GLU A 299 21.22 6.19 2.02
C GLU A 299 21.33 4.67 1.83
N THR A 300 22.03 4.26 0.78
CA THR A 300 22.38 2.86 0.55
C THR A 300 23.51 2.44 1.49
N VAL A 301 23.25 1.52 2.43
CA VAL A 301 24.28 1.01 3.33
C VAL A 301 25.14 -0.02 2.59
N VAL A 302 26.45 0.22 2.48
CA VAL A 302 27.38 -0.69 1.78
C VAL A 302 28.20 -1.48 2.79
N ASP A 303 28.00 -2.80 2.80
CA ASP A 303 28.90 -3.76 3.44
C ASP A 303 29.82 -4.39 2.39
N GLU A 304 31.04 -3.85 2.24
CA GLU A 304 31.99 -4.31 1.22
C GLU A 304 32.34 -5.79 1.38
N VAL A 305 32.43 -6.31 2.61
CA VAL A 305 32.78 -7.71 2.84
C VAL A 305 31.68 -8.59 2.27
N ARG A 306 30.44 -8.34 2.68
CA ARG A 306 29.27 -9.10 2.25
C ARG A 306 29.00 -8.97 0.76
N LEU A 307 29.08 -7.75 0.22
CA LEU A 307 28.87 -7.48 -1.21
C LEU A 307 29.87 -8.25 -2.08
N CYS A 308 31.12 -8.35 -1.62
CA CYS A 308 32.21 -8.91 -2.41
C CYS A 308 32.53 -10.38 -2.12
N GLU A 309 31.75 -11.08 -1.29
CA GLU A 309 31.90 -12.51 -0.97
C GLU A 309 31.61 -13.42 -2.18
N SER A 310 30.60 -13.08 -2.97
CA SER A 310 30.12 -13.89 -4.10
C SER A 310 30.62 -13.44 -5.47
N VAL A 311 31.35 -12.32 -5.53
CA VAL A 311 31.86 -11.76 -6.78
C VAL A 311 33.13 -12.50 -7.20
N ASN A 312 33.09 -13.16 -8.36
CA ASN A 312 34.27 -13.82 -8.94
C ASN A 312 35.26 -12.77 -9.45
N ARG A 313 36.41 -12.64 -8.78
CA ARG A 313 37.45 -11.65 -9.09
C ARG A 313 38.55 -12.20 -10.01
N ASP A 314 38.53 -13.49 -10.31
CA ASP A 314 39.65 -14.16 -10.99
C ASP A 314 39.79 -13.75 -12.47
N GLY A 315 38.73 -13.21 -13.08
CA GLY A 315 38.75 -12.69 -14.46
C GLY A 315 39.38 -11.30 -14.60
N LEU A 316 39.14 -10.42 -13.62
CA LEU A 316 39.67 -9.07 -13.56
C LEU A 316 40.98 -9.09 -12.75
N GLY A 317 42.10 -9.36 -13.42
CA GLY A 317 43.43 -9.50 -12.80
C GLY A 317 43.91 -8.27 -11.99
N SER A 318 45.17 -8.24 -11.57
CA SER A 318 45.71 -7.17 -10.71
C SER A 318 46.07 -5.87 -11.44
N GLN A 319 45.86 -5.79 -12.76
CA GLN A 319 46.20 -4.64 -13.59
C GLN A 319 44.95 -4.10 -14.31
N VAL A 320 44.92 -2.80 -14.57
CA VAL A 320 43.83 -2.16 -15.33
C VAL A 320 43.75 -2.79 -16.73
N PRO A 321 42.57 -3.27 -17.17
CA PRO A 321 42.40 -3.79 -18.52
C PRO A 321 42.72 -2.74 -19.59
N SER A 322 43.07 -3.20 -20.80
CA SER A 322 43.17 -2.30 -21.95
C SER A 322 41.82 -1.66 -22.26
N SER A 323 41.82 -0.45 -22.82
CA SER A 323 40.60 0.35 -23.01
C SER A 323 39.51 -0.35 -23.84
N ASP A 324 39.89 -1.27 -24.74
CA ASP A 324 38.98 -2.09 -25.56
C ASP A 324 38.29 -3.22 -24.77
N ARG A 325 38.80 -3.56 -23.58
CA ARG A 325 38.30 -4.65 -22.72
C ARG A 325 37.62 -4.17 -21.44
N LEU A 326 37.57 -2.86 -21.21
CA LEU A 326 36.99 -2.30 -19.99
C LEU A 326 35.51 -2.68 -19.80
N CYS A 327 34.73 -2.73 -20.89
CA CYS A 327 33.33 -3.15 -20.85
C CYS A 327 33.11 -4.67 -20.76
N ASP A 328 34.17 -5.49 -20.76
CA ASP A 328 34.03 -6.96 -20.66
C ASP A 328 33.65 -7.41 -19.23
N PHE A 329 33.83 -6.53 -18.25
CA PHE A 329 33.65 -6.80 -16.82
C PHE A 329 32.52 -5.94 -16.23
N GLY A 330 31.81 -6.50 -15.25
CA GLY A 330 30.74 -5.80 -14.54
C GLY A 330 31.25 -4.84 -13.47
N ILE A 331 30.43 -3.86 -13.09
CA ILE A 331 30.80 -2.90 -12.04
C ILE A 331 31.07 -3.57 -10.69
N SER A 332 30.36 -4.64 -10.33
CA SER A 332 30.65 -5.41 -9.11
C SER A 332 32.08 -5.97 -9.10
N GLU A 333 32.62 -6.41 -10.23
CA GLU A 333 34.00 -6.91 -10.33
C GLU A 333 35.01 -5.79 -10.09
N TYR A 334 34.78 -4.61 -10.69
CA TYR A 334 35.60 -3.43 -10.42
C TYR A 334 35.50 -2.97 -8.97
N ALA A 335 34.28 -2.81 -8.44
CA ALA A 335 34.01 -2.37 -7.07
C ALA A 335 34.71 -3.28 -6.03
N CYS A 336 34.71 -4.58 -6.27
CA CYS A 336 35.31 -5.58 -5.38
C CYS A 336 36.81 -5.85 -5.64
N SER A 337 37.41 -5.19 -6.63
CA SER A 337 38.82 -5.30 -6.96
C SER A 337 39.65 -4.13 -6.43
N SER A 338 40.96 -4.34 -6.25
CA SER A 338 41.92 -3.27 -5.96
C SER A 338 42.22 -2.40 -7.20
N VAL A 339 41.83 -2.87 -8.40
CA VAL A 339 42.05 -2.16 -9.67
C VAL A 339 41.24 -0.85 -9.74
N ALA A 340 40.06 -0.77 -9.10
CA ALA A 340 39.21 0.41 -9.17
C ALA A 340 39.93 1.71 -8.77
N SER A 341 40.73 1.69 -7.70
CA SER A 341 41.50 2.87 -7.25
C SER A 341 42.62 3.29 -8.20
N SER A 342 42.97 2.44 -9.19
CA SER A 342 44.00 2.71 -10.20
C SER A 342 43.44 3.18 -11.54
N LEU A 343 42.11 3.22 -11.70
CA LEU A 343 41.47 3.67 -12.93
C LEU A 343 41.75 5.15 -13.19
N SER A 344 42.06 5.49 -14.43
CA SER A 344 42.16 6.87 -14.88
C SER A 344 40.79 7.46 -15.16
N PHE A 345 40.71 8.80 -15.30
CA PHE A 345 39.46 9.43 -15.72
C PHE A 345 39.01 8.98 -17.12
N GLY A 346 39.94 8.61 -18.01
CA GLY A 346 39.63 8.11 -19.36
C GLY A 346 39.03 6.70 -19.33
N ASP A 347 39.49 5.86 -18.41
CA ASP A 347 38.91 4.52 -18.20
C ASP A 347 37.47 4.66 -17.69
N LEU A 348 37.23 5.58 -16.75
CA LEU A 348 35.90 5.83 -16.21
C LEU A 348 34.93 6.40 -17.26
N VAL A 349 35.39 7.30 -18.14
CA VAL A 349 34.62 7.79 -19.29
C VAL A 349 34.19 6.65 -20.21
N THR A 350 35.04 5.63 -20.35
CA THR A 350 34.75 4.43 -21.16
C THR A 350 33.76 3.50 -20.45
N LEU A 351 33.85 3.38 -19.12
CA LEU A 351 33.00 2.50 -18.30
C LEU A 351 31.55 3.00 -18.12
N LEU A 352 31.35 4.31 -17.98
CA LEU A 352 30.01 4.91 -17.76
C LEU A 352 28.93 4.48 -18.78
N PRO A 353 29.21 4.39 -20.09
CA PRO A 353 28.24 3.94 -21.10
C PRO A 353 28.25 2.42 -21.39
N CYS A 354 29.04 1.60 -20.67
CA CYS A 354 29.07 0.16 -20.92
C CYS A 354 27.75 -0.50 -20.51
N LYS A 355 27.19 -1.35 -21.38
CA LYS A 355 26.05 -2.22 -21.02
C LYS A 355 26.54 -3.29 -20.05
N GLN A 356 25.93 -3.36 -18.87
CA GLN A 356 26.35 -4.31 -17.84
C GLN A 356 25.97 -5.75 -18.24
N PRO A 357 26.91 -6.72 -18.19
CA PRO A 357 26.66 -8.10 -18.63
C PRO A 357 25.71 -8.90 -17.71
N ASN A 358 25.37 -8.38 -16.52
CA ASN A 358 24.40 -8.98 -15.59
C ASN A 358 23.49 -7.89 -14.99
N SER A 359 22.18 -7.94 -15.20
CA SER A 359 21.22 -6.92 -14.72
C SER A 359 20.91 -6.99 -13.21
N THR A 360 21.71 -7.72 -12.43
CA THR A 360 21.59 -7.87 -10.97
C THR A 360 22.63 -7.07 -10.19
N THR A 361 23.36 -6.16 -10.84
CA THR A 361 24.26 -5.23 -10.15
C THR A 361 23.43 -4.20 -9.38
N GLY A 362 23.35 -4.38 -8.05
CA GLY A 362 22.62 -3.47 -7.16
C GLY A 362 23.32 -2.12 -6.95
N ALA A 363 22.56 -1.11 -6.51
CA ALA A 363 23.04 0.23 -6.13
C ALA A 363 24.28 0.20 -5.20
N GLU A 364 24.37 -0.81 -4.33
CA GLU A 364 25.52 -1.02 -3.44
C GLU A 364 26.86 -1.15 -4.20
N ALA A 365 26.88 -1.81 -5.35
CA ALA A 365 28.09 -2.00 -6.16
C ALA A 365 28.53 -0.72 -6.87
N TRP A 366 27.58 0.04 -7.42
CA TRP A 366 27.87 1.32 -8.04
C TRP A 366 28.32 2.37 -7.02
N LYS A 367 27.66 2.42 -5.86
CA LYS A 367 28.07 3.26 -4.74
C LYS A 367 29.50 2.94 -4.29
N LEU A 368 29.83 1.66 -4.05
CA LEU A 368 31.19 1.25 -3.69
C LEU A 368 32.22 1.60 -4.77
N PHE A 369 31.86 1.35 -6.04
CA PHE A 369 32.73 1.69 -7.17
C PHE A 369 33.03 3.20 -7.21
N PHE A 370 32.02 4.06 -7.14
CA PHE A 370 32.19 5.51 -7.14
C PHE A 370 32.94 6.05 -5.92
N GLN A 371 32.80 5.41 -4.75
CA GLN A 371 33.64 5.71 -3.59
C GLN A 371 35.12 5.43 -3.89
N LYS A 372 35.44 4.31 -4.54
CA LYS A 372 36.83 3.96 -4.89
C LYS A 372 37.43 4.83 -6.00
N VAL A 373 36.62 5.29 -6.95
CA VAL A 373 37.07 6.19 -8.05
C VAL A 373 36.85 7.68 -7.74
N ALA A 374 36.50 8.04 -6.51
CA ALA A 374 36.12 9.41 -6.14
C ALA A 374 37.16 10.48 -6.50
N GLY A 375 38.45 10.12 -6.56
CA GLY A 375 39.55 10.99 -6.93
C GLY A 375 39.61 11.38 -8.41
N VAL A 376 39.05 10.56 -9.31
CA VAL A 376 39.02 10.82 -10.76
C VAL A 376 37.60 11.10 -11.29
N LEU A 377 36.57 10.83 -10.49
CA LEU A 377 35.16 10.93 -10.87
C LEU A 377 34.78 12.30 -11.43
N GLU A 378 35.17 13.40 -10.79
CA GLU A 378 34.76 14.75 -11.23
C GLU A 378 35.36 15.13 -12.60
N VAL A 379 36.61 14.75 -12.85
CA VAL A 379 37.29 14.97 -14.13
C VAL A 379 36.66 14.09 -15.21
N ALA A 380 36.34 12.83 -14.88
CA ALA A 380 35.68 11.91 -15.78
C ALA A 380 34.28 12.40 -16.18
N LEU A 381 33.45 12.86 -15.23
CA LEU A 381 32.12 13.40 -15.53
C LEU A 381 32.20 14.65 -16.42
N SER A 382 33.19 15.52 -16.16
CA SER A 382 33.43 16.71 -16.99
C SER A 382 33.82 16.32 -18.42
N ALA A 383 34.74 15.34 -18.57
CA ALA A 383 35.16 14.84 -19.88
C ALA A 383 34.00 14.14 -20.61
N TYR A 384 33.23 13.30 -19.91
CA TYR A 384 32.08 12.60 -20.46
C TYR A 384 31.02 13.57 -20.99
N SER A 385 30.69 14.62 -20.23
CA SER A 385 29.73 15.65 -20.67
C SER A 385 30.18 16.44 -21.89
N SER A 386 31.48 16.44 -22.24
CA SER A 386 31.99 17.14 -23.41
C SER A 386 31.88 16.33 -24.71
N THR A 387 31.59 15.03 -24.61
CA THR A 387 31.37 14.15 -25.77
C THR A 387 29.90 14.22 -26.19
N ASN A 388 29.61 14.51 -27.48
CA ASN A 388 28.23 14.59 -27.99
C ASN A 388 27.57 13.20 -27.95
N LEU A 389 26.76 12.94 -26.92
CA LEU A 389 26.10 11.66 -26.69
C LEU A 389 24.68 11.68 -27.25
N SER A 390 24.51 11.16 -28.48
CA SER A 390 23.19 10.92 -29.07
C SER A 390 22.78 9.44 -29.08
N ASP A 391 23.71 8.49 -28.84
CA ASP A 391 23.44 7.04 -29.04
C ASP A 391 23.69 6.14 -27.82
N ARG A 392 24.25 6.63 -26.71
CA ARG A 392 24.47 5.83 -25.49
C ARG A 392 24.21 6.64 -24.24
N GLN A 393 22.99 6.56 -23.72
CA GLN A 393 22.66 7.14 -22.42
C GLN A 393 23.09 6.18 -21.29
N PRO A 394 23.68 6.71 -20.20
CA PRO A 394 23.93 5.95 -18.98
C PRO A 394 22.64 5.38 -18.40
N GLU A 395 22.74 4.30 -17.64
CA GLU A 395 21.57 3.75 -16.94
C GLU A 395 21.04 4.74 -15.88
N PRO A 396 19.71 4.87 -15.71
CA PRO A 396 19.08 5.84 -14.81
C PRO A 396 19.64 5.86 -13.38
N HIS A 397 19.92 4.68 -12.79
CA HIS A 397 20.41 4.55 -11.41
C HIS A 397 21.81 5.13 -11.21
N VAL A 398 22.61 5.28 -12.27
CA VAL A 398 23.97 5.82 -12.16
C VAL A 398 23.96 7.25 -11.60
N LEU A 399 22.93 8.05 -11.90
CA LEU A 399 22.80 9.38 -11.33
C LEU A 399 22.52 9.35 -9.82
N ASP A 400 21.74 8.36 -9.37
CA ASP A 400 21.38 8.19 -7.97
C ASP A 400 22.63 7.85 -7.15
N ASP A 401 23.44 6.91 -7.65
CA ASP A 401 24.70 6.50 -7.02
C ASP A 401 25.73 7.65 -7.00
N ILE A 402 25.85 8.43 -8.08
CA ILE A 402 26.65 9.67 -8.10
C ILE A 402 26.09 10.67 -7.08
N GLY A 403 24.76 10.74 -6.98
CA GLY A 403 24.03 11.56 -6.01
C GLY A 403 24.44 11.25 -4.59
N GLU A 404 24.42 9.98 -4.21
CA GLU A 404 24.80 9.51 -2.87
C GLU A 404 26.26 9.78 -2.53
N VAL A 405 27.19 9.61 -3.49
CA VAL A 405 28.63 9.78 -3.22
C VAL A 405 29.05 11.25 -3.24
N LYS A 406 28.44 12.08 -4.09
CA LYS A 406 28.86 13.47 -4.31
C LYS A 406 27.78 14.49 -3.96
N VAL A 407 26.63 14.46 -4.62
CA VAL A 407 25.62 15.54 -4.53
C VAL A 407 25.06 15.68 -3.12
N ASN A 408 24.83 14.56 -2.44
CA ASN A 408 24.28 14.53 -1.09
C ASN A 408 25.21 15.14 -0.04
N ASN A 409 26.51 15.16 -0.34
CA ASN A 409 27.58 15.62 0.54
C ASN A 409 28.00 17.08 0.28
N PHE A 410 27.33 17.80 -0.64
CA PHE A 410 27.60 19.22 -0.84
C PHE A 410 27.26 20.03 0.40
N SER A 411 28.17 20.93 0.79
CA SER A 411 27.94 21.81 1.93
C SER A 411 26.86 22.85 1.60
N ALA A 412 26.25 23.43 2.65
CA ALA A 412 25.29 24.53 2.47
C ALA A 412 25.90 25.73 1.70
N THR A 413 27.19 26.00 1.87
CA THR A 413 27.90 27.06 1.12
C THR A 413 28.05 26.71 -0.36
N GLN A 414 28.28 25.45 -0.69
CA GLN A 414 28.36 24.98 -2.08
C GLN A 414 26.99 25.00 -2.77
N LEU A 415 25.93 24.60 -2.06
CA LEU A 415 24.56 24.57 -2.58
C LEU A 415 23.99 25.98 -2.84
N THR A 416 24.58 27.02 -2.26
CA THR A 416 24.18 28.43 -2.47
C THR A 416 25.10 29.18 -3.44
N ASP A 417 26.18 28.55 -3.92
CA ASP A 417 27.09 29.10 -4.93
C ASP A 417 26.59 28.77 -6.35
N VAL A 418 26.12 29.81 -7.05
CA VAL A 418 25.61 29.74 -8.43
C VAL A 418 26.62 29.14 -9.39
N SER A 419 27.90 29.51 -9.28
CA SER A 419 28.94 28.99 -10.18
C SER A 419 29.17 27.51 -9.89
N PHE A 420 29.29 27.13 -8.62
CA PHE A 420 29.48 25.73 -8.24
C PHE A 420 28.34 24.84 -8.74
N VAL A 421 27.08 25.22 -8.47
CA VAL A 421 25.89 24.46 -8.88
C VAL A 421 25.78 24.38 -10.40
N ALA A 422 26.07 25.48 -11.13
CA ALA A 422 26.08 25.46 -12.59
C ALA A 422 27.12 24.48 -13.16
N HIS A 423 28.36 24.46 -12.64
CA HIS A 423 29.38 23.52 -13.11
C HIS A 423 28.96 22.05 -12.92
N TRP A 424 28.22 21.74 -11.85
CA TRP A 424 27.71 20.41 -11.60
C TRP A 424 26.51 20.05 -12.47
N PHE A 425 25.43 20.84 -12.43
CA PHE A 425 24.17 20.47 -13.09
C PHE A 425 24.15 20.81 -14.58
N GLN A 426 24.75 21.94 -14.99
CA GLN A 426 24.80 22.32 -16.41
C GLN A 426 26.03 21.73 -17.13
N GLY A 427 27.04 21.31 -16.37
CA GLY A 427 28.25 20.62 -16.85
C GLY A 427 28.21 19.13 -16.52
N ARG A 428 28.86 18.75 -15.42
CA ARG A 428 29.20 17.34 -15.08
C ARG A 428 28.04 16.34 -15.16
N LEU A 429 26.87 16.71 -14.65
CA LEU A 429 25.70 15.84 -14.56
C LEU A 429 24.75 15.97 -15.74
N ARG A 430 24.98 16.92 -16.65
CA ARG A 430 24.08 17.21 -17.77
C ARG A 430 23.64 15.96 -18.55
N PRO A 431 24.52 15.01 -18.93
CA PRO A 431 24.13 13.82 -19.69
C PRO A 431 23.16 12.89 -18.95
N PHE A 432 23.10 12.97 -17.62
CA PHE A 432 22.33 12.05 -16.77
C PHE A 432 20.97 12.63 -16.36
N LEU A 433 20.81 13.97 -16.44
CA LEU A 433 19.58 14.65 -16.02
C LEU A 433 18.29 14.13 -16.66
N PRO A 434 18.26 13.70 -17.95
CA PRO A 434 17.08 13.11 -18.56
C PRO A 434 16.55 11.84 -17.90
N ALA A 435 17.38 11.11 -17.15
CA ALA A 435 17.02 9.81 -16.59
C ALA A 435 16.95 9.81 -15.06
N ALA A 436 16.82 11.00 -14.44
CA ALA A 436 16.85 11.13 -12.99
C ALA A 436 15.69 10.37 -12.32
N SER A 437 16.02 9.54 -11.34
CA SER A 437 14.99 8.82 -10.59
C SER A 437 14.19 9.75 -9.69
N LYS A 438 13.03 9.24 -9.28
CA LYS A 438 12.18 9.86 -8.28
C LYS A 438 12.90 10.12 -6.96
N ASP A 439 13.71 9.17 -6.49
CA ASP A 439 14.38 9.26 -5.19
C ASP A 439 15.47 10.33 -5.24
N PHE A 440 16.22 10.41 -6.34
CA PHE A 440 17.18 11.49 -6.56
C PHE A 440 16.49 12.85 -6.63
N LEU A 441 15.38 12.98 -7.35
CA LEU A 441 14.63 14.23 -7.47
C LEU A 441 14.09 14.72 -6.11
N SER A 442 13.48 13.81 -5.35
CA SER A 442 12.94 14.08 -4.02
C SER A 442 14.04 14.45 -3.03
N CYS A 443 15.15 13.70 -3.00
CA CYS A 443 16.30 14.05 -2.17
C CYS A 443 16.92 15.41 -2.56
N LEU A 444 16.95 15.72 -3.85
CA LEU A 444 17.47 17.00 -4.33
C LEU A 444 16.58 18.18 -3.91
N SER A 445 15.25 18.00 -3.86
CA SER A 445 14.31 19.05 -3.47
C SER A 445 14.41 19.44 -1.99
N SER A 446 14.92 18.55 -1.13
CA SER A 446 15.14 18.84 0.30
C SER A 446 16.47 19.52 0.60
N LYS A 447 17.38 19.60 -0.38
CA LYS A 447 18.67 20.28 -0.19
C LYS A 447 18.50 21.80 0.00
N ASN A 448 19.49 22.40 0.65
CA ASN A 448 19.50 23.83 1.00
C ASN A 448 19.96 24.71 -0.17
N PHE A 449 19.24 24.63 -1.30
CA PHE A 449 19.45 25.55 -2.42
C PHE A 449 18.87 26.93 -2.09
N SER A 450 19.52 28.00 -2.56
CA SER A 450 18.86 29.29 -2.67
C SER A 450 17.95 29.27 -3.91
N CYS A 451 17.04 30.24 -4.02
CA CYS A 451 16.24 30.37 -5.24
C CYS A 451 17.08 30.53 -6.51
N ASP A 452 18.20 31.26 -6.44
CA ASP A 452 19.10 31.42 -7.58
C ASP A 452 19.72 30.07 -7.99
N THR A 453 20.18 29.26 -7.04
CA THR A 453 20.81 27.97 -7.34
C THR A 453 19.80 26.88 -7.70
N TYR A 454 18.61 26.90 -7.12
CA TYR A 454 17.48 26.07 -7.55
C TYR A 454 17.12 26.35 -9.02
N GLN A 455 16.97 27.62 -9.40
CA GLN A 455 16.65 28.02 -10.77
C GLN A 455 17.73 27.57 -11.77
N VAL A 456 19.01 27.54 -11.36
CA VAL A 456 20.09 26.96 -12.17
C VAL A 456 19.87 25.48 -12.45
N VAL A 457 19.41 24.71 -11.46
CA VAL A 457 19.09 23.27 -11.60
C VAL A 457 17.87 23.07 -12.50
N VAL A 458 16.80 23.84 -12.30
CA VAL A 458 15.61 23.80 -13.18
C VAL A 458 15.97 24.14 -14.61
N GLN A 459 16.80 25.16 -14.84
CA GLN A 459 17.28 25.54 -16.16
C GLN A 459 18.13 24.42 -16.79
N ALA A 460 19.02 23.79 -16.02
CA ALA A 460 19.84 22.68 -16.49
C ALA A 460 18.98 21.53 -17.02
N ARG A 461 17.92 21.19 -16.28
CA ARG A 461 16.97 20.14 -16.65
C ARG A 461 16.08 20.55 -17.82
N SER A 462 15.61 21.79 -17.84
CA SER A 462 14.77 22.33 -18.93
C SER A 462 15.48 22.25 -20.28
N ARG A 463 16.79 22.55 -20.32
CA ARG A 463 17.65 22.38 -21.51
C ARG A 463 17.76 20.93 -22.01
N GLN A 464 17.35 19.96 -21.19
CA GLN A 464 17.38 18.54 -21.50
C GLN A 464 15.97 17.94 -21.62
N ALA A 465 14.91 18.74 -21.47
CA ALA A 465 13.52 18.26 -21.46
C ALA A 465 13.12 17.56 -22.77
N SER A 466 13.68 17.96 -23.92
CA SER A 466 13.43 17.29 -25.21
C SER A 466 13.96 15.86 -25.30
N LEU A 467 14.84 15.46 -24.37
CA LEU A 467 15.36 14.09 -24.24
C LEU A 467 14.58 13.28 -23.19
N MET A 468 13.60 13.88 -22.53
CA MET A 468 12.78 13.24 -21.49
C MET A 468 11.44 12.83 -22.09
N GLU A 469 11.01 11.60 -21.81
CA GLU A 469 9.63 11.19 -22.05
C GLU A 469 8.66 11.98 -21.16
N VAL A 470 7.38 12.03 -21.55
CA VAL A 470 6.35 12.79 -20.83
C VAL A 470 6.26 12.37 -19.35
N GLY A 471 6.35 11.07 -19.06
CA GLY A 471 6.35 10.56 -17.68
C GLY A 471 7.52 11.11 -16.85
N GLN A 472 8.70 11.19 -17.45
CA GLN A 472 9.89 11.71 -16.79
C GLN A 472 9.82 13.22 -16.55
N GLN A 473 9.23 13.99 -17.48
CA GLN A 473 8.98 15.42 -17.27
C GLN A 473 8.01 15.66 -16.10
N ARG A 474 6.97 14.82 -16.00
CA ARG A 474 6.04 14.82 -14.85
C ARG A 474 6.74 14.49 -13.53
N LEU A 475 7.68 13.54 -13.52
CA LEU A 475 8.50 13.25 -12.33
C LEU A 475 9.35 14.47 -11.92
N VAL A 476 10.01 15.14 -12.88
CA VAL A 476 10.78 16.36 -12.56
C VAL A 476 9.89 17.46 -11.96
N PHE A 477 8.69 17.63 -12.52
CA PHE A 477 7.71 18.55 -11.96
C PHE A 477 7.29 18.16 -10.54
N ALA A 478 6.77 16.94 -10.36
CA ALA A 478 6.14 16.50 -9.12
C ALA A 478 7.15 16.27 -7.99
N ASP A 479 8.29 15.67 -8.28
CA ASP A 479 9.27 15.19 -7.29
C ASP A 479 10.45 16.15 -7.08
N PHE A 480 10.53 17.26 -7.83
CA PHE A 480 11.56 18.28 -7.61
C PHE A 480 11.00 19.70 -7.61
N VAL A 481 10.39 20.14 -8.72
CA VAL A 481 9.93 21.53 -8.87
C VAL A 481 8.86 21.88 -7.83
N LEU A 482 7.78 21.11 -7.79
CA LEU A 482 6.65 21.35 -6.89
C LEU A 482 7.04 21.14 -5.43
N LEU A 483 7.83 20.10 -5.11
CA LEU A 483 8.30 19.86 -3.74
C LEU A 483 9.20 20.99 -3.23
N PHE A 484 10.13 21.50 -4.06
CA PHE A 484 11.02 22.57 -3.62
C PHE A 484 10.25 23.89 -3.42
N LEU A 485 9.38 24.26 -4.36
CA LEU A 485 8.65 25.54 -4.30
C LEU A 485 7.61 25.58 -3.18
N SER A 486 7.06 24.43 -2.78
CA SER A 486 6.09 24.30 -1.69
C SER A 486 6.70 24.37 -0.29
N ARG A 487 8.03 24.49 -0.17
CA ARG A 487 8.71 24.56 1.12
C ARG A 487 8.50 25.90 1.81
N ASP A 488 8.05 25.83 3.05
CA ASP A 488 7.83 26.98 3.93
C ASP A 488 9.06 27.33 4.80
N ASP A 489 10.03 26.42 4.89
CA ASP A 489 11.28 26.61 5.64
C ASP A 489 12.33 27.48 4.91
N LEU A 490 12.06 27.84 3.65
CA LEU A 490 12.92 28.70 2.85
C LEU A 490 12.67 30.19 3.16
N ALA A 491 13.71 31.02 3.02
CA ALA A 491 13.61 32.47 3.23
C ALA A 491 12.74 33.20 2.18
N ASP A 492 12.59 32.60 1.00
CA ASP A 492 11.75 33.07 -0.12
C ASP A 492 10.94 31.88 -0.67
N PRO A 493 9.86 31.46 0.02
CA PRO A 493 9.00 30.38 -0.44
C PRO A 493 8.47 30.66 -1.84
N ALA A 494 8.37 29.62 -2.66
CA ALA A 494 8.03 29.72 -4.09
C ALA A 494 8.93 30.63 -4.95
N CYS A 495 10.05 31.15 -4.41
CA CYS A 495 11.05 31.94 -5.13
C CYS A 495 10.47 33.17 -5.87
N LEU A 496 9.82 34.05 -5.10
CA LEU A 496 9.09 35.21 -5.60
C LEU A 496 9.96 36.47 -5.69
N ALA A 497 10.90 36.67 -4.76
CA ALA A 497 11.52 37.97 -4.50
C ALA A 497 12.35 38.56 -5.67
N LYS A 498 12.85 37.71 -6.58
CA LYS A 498 13.69 38.12 -7.74
C LYS A 498 13.01 37.92 -9.09
N THR A 499 11.68 38.00 -9.09
CA THR A 499 10.87 37.86 -10.30
C THR A 499 10.21 39.19 -10.65
N THR A 500 10.13 39.50 -11.94
CA THR A 500 9.60 40.80 -12.42
C THR A 500 8.16 40.73 -12.92
N SER A 501 7.66 39.53 -13.21
CA SER A 501 6.31 39.26 -13.70
C SER A 501 5.94 37.80 -13.44
N SER A 502 4.66 37.47 -13.61
CA SER A 502 4.17 36.09 -13.54
C SER A 502 4.84 35.19 -14.58
N ALA A 503 5.12 35.73 -15.77
CA ALA A 503 5.83 35.01 -16.84
C ALA A 503 7.29 34.73 -16.46
N ASP A 504 8.00 35.74 -15.95
CA ASP A 504 9.39 35.60 -15.49
C ASP A 504 9.51 34.62 -14.31
N TRP A 505 8.53 34.62 -13.39
CA TRP A 505 8.46 33.64 -12.31
C TRP A 505 8.24 32.21 -12.83
N LEU A 506 7.29 32.01 -13.74
CA LEU A 506 6.98 30.71 -14.31
C LEU A 506 8.18 30.14 -15.09
N GLU A 507 8.82 30.97 -15.92
CA GLU A 507 9.98 30.58 -16.71
C GLU A 507 11.17 30.19 -15.81
N LYS A 508 11.51 31.00 -14.80
CA LYS A 508 12.65 30.75 -13.92
C LYS A 508 12.46 29.52 -13.04
N ASN A 509 11.27 29.35 -12.46
CA ASN A 509 11.01 28.35 -11.44
C ASN A 509 10.52 27.02 -12.01
N PHE A 510 9.88 27.01 -13.19
CA PHE A 510 9.34 25.78 -13.80
C PHE A 510 10.00 25.45 -15.14
N GLY A 511 10.46 26.44 -15.89
CA GLY A 511 11.02 26.26 -17.23
C GLY A 511 10.10 25.43 -18.13
N ASN A 512 10.66 24.40 -18.78
CA ASN A 512 9.90 23.53 -19.69
C ASN A 512 8.94 22.56 -18.96
N PHE A 513 8.98 22.51 -17.62
CA PHE A 513 8.12 21.64 -16.81
C PHE A 513 6.81 22.32 -16.38
N SER A 514 6.66 23.62 -16.67
CA SER A 514 5.45 24.41 -16.39
C SER A 514 4.17 23.78 -16.95
N VAL A 515 4.27 23.08 -18.08
CA VAL A 515 3.16 22.37 -18.74
C VAL A 515 2.53 21.26 -17.89
N SER A 516 3.26 20.77 -16.87
CA SER A 516 2.78 19.73 -15.97
C SER A 516 2.02 20.27 -14.75
N ALA A 517 2.02 21.59 -14.55
CA ALA A 517 1.32 22.23 -13.45
C ALA A 517 -0.15 22.50 -13.79
N THR A 518 -1.04 22.40 -12.81
CA THR A 518 -2.40 22.95 -12.93
C THR A 518 -2.41 24.44 -12.61
N LEU A 519 -3.42 25.17 -13.10
CA LEU A 519 -3.53 26.59 -12.78
C LEU A 519 -3.70 26.85 -11.27
N GLU A 520 -4.44 25.97 -10.58
CA GLU A 520 -4.64 26.04 -9.13
C GLU A 520 -3.32 25.91 -8.36
N GLN A 521 -2.45 24.98 -8.77
CA GLN A 521 -1.12 24.83 -8.17
C GLN A 521 -0.26 26.08 -8.35
N LEU A 522 -0.29 26.70 -9.54
CA LEU A 522 0.45 27.94 -9.79
C LEU A 522 -0.04 29.09 -8.91
N GLN A 523 -1.36 29.23 -8.76
CA GLN A 523 -1.99 30.25 -7.92
C GLN A 523 -1.75 30.01 -6.42
N THR A 524 -1.67 28.75 -6.02
CA THR A 524 -1.33 28.38 -4.63
C THR A 524 0.10 28.77 -4.28
N LEU A 525 1.05 28.53 -5.20
CA LEU A 525 2.46 28.89 -5.01
C LEU A 525 2.72 30.40 -5.14
N ASN A 526 2.00 31.07 -6.03
CA ASN A 526 2.11 32.51 -6.23
C ASN A 526 0.71 33.14 -6.27
N ALA A 527 0.28 33.68 -5.13
CA ALA A 527 -1.05 34.30 -4.98
C ALA A 527 -1.28 35.50 -5.92
N ASN A 528 -0.21 36.12 -6.43
CA ASN A 528 -0.29 37.23 -7.39
C ASN A 528 -0.11 36.76 -8.85
N PHE A 529 -0.15 35.45 -9.10
CA PHE A 529 0.04 34.90 -10.43
C PHE A 529 -1.08 35.34 -11.39
N SER A 530 -0.68 36.09 -12.40
CA SER A 530 -1.52 36.51 -13.51
C SER A 530 -1.33 35.55 -14.69
N SER A 531 -2.33 34.71 -14.92
CA SER A 531 -2.33 33.73 -16.02
C SER A 531 -2.31 34.40 -17.40
N PHE A 532 -2.98 35.54 -17.55
CA PHE A 532 -3.00 36.29 -18.82
C PHE A 532 -1.67 37.01 -19.11
N GLU A 533 -0.90 37.40 -18.09
CA GLU A 533 0.46 37.93 -18.30
C GLU A 533 1.47 36.84 -18.68
N SER A 534 1.17 35.58 -18.32
CA SER A 534 2.02 34.41 -18.60
C SER A 534 1.52 33.58 -19.77
N LEU A 535 0.56 34.09 -20.56
CA LEU A 535 -0.23 33.29 -21.49
C LEU A 535 0.63 32.54 -22.52
N THR A 536 1.70 33.18 -23.01
CA THR A 536 2.69 32.60 -23.94
C THR A 536 3.42 31.37 -23.39
N LEU A 537 3.46 31.21 -22.08
CA LEU A 537 4.16 30.12 -21.38
C LEU A 537 3.20 29.03 -20.88
N LEU A 538 1.88 29.26 -20.94
CA LEU A 538 0.89 28.27 -20.51
C LEU A 538 0.73 27.16 -21.57
N SER A 539 0.45 25.94 -21.12
CA SER A 539 0.05 24.82 -21.98
C SER A 539 -1.38 25.01 -22.49
N PRO A 540 -1.77 24.36 -23.61
CA PRO A 540 -3.15 24.40 -24.10
C PRO A 540 -4.17 23.97 -23.04
N SER A 541 -3.84 22.95 -22.23
CA SER A 541 -4.65 22.54 -21.09
C SER A 541 -4.81 23.65 -20.04
N GLN A 542 -3.73 24.36 -19.67
CA GLN A 542 -3.79 25.50 -18.75
C GLN A 542 -4.61 26.68 -19.31
N VAL A 543 -4.57 26.91 -20.64
CA VAL A 543 -5.41 27.92 -21.30
C VAL A 543 -6.90 27.52 -21.24
N ALA A 544 -7.23 26.24 -21.33
CA ALA A 544 -8.60 25.74 -21.14
C ALA A 544 -9.09 25.96 -19.70
N GLU A 545 -8.25 25.64 -18.70
CA GLU A 545 -8.57 25.90 -17.29
C GLU A 545 -8.76 27.39 -17.00
N LEU A 546 -7.89 28.23 -17.57
CA LEU A 546 -8.00 29.69 -17.48
C LEU A 546 -9.31 30.17 -18.08
N THR A 547 -9.70 29.63 -19.23
CA THR A 547 -10.93 30.00 -19.93
C THR A 547 -12.17 29.75 -19.08
N LEU A 548 -12.19 28.63 -18.36
CA LEU A 548 -13.30 28.23 -17.47
C LEU A 548 -13.33 29.02 -16.15
N SER A 549 -12.18 29.38 -15.60
CA SER A 549 -12.07 29.96 -14.25
C SER A 549 -12.02 31.50 -14.20
N SER A 550 -11.62 32.18 -15.28
CA SER A 550 -11.37 33.64 -15.29
C SER A 550 -12.50 34.49 -15.87
N GLY A 551 -13.62 33.87 -16.26
CA GLY A 551 -14.69 34.56 -16.99
C GLY A 551 -14.32 34.97 -18.41
N ALA A 552 -13.22 34.43 -18.96
CA ALA A 552 -12.76 34.72 -20.33
C ALA A 552 -13.85 34.49 -21.38
N LEU A 553 -14.71 33.48 -21.19
CA LEU A 553 -15.88 33.21 -22.05
C LEU A 553 -16.81 34.43 -22.23
N ASN A 554 -16.77 35.40 -21.30
CA ASN A 554 -17.56 36.62 -21.36
C ASN A 554 -16.78 37.85 -21.89
N SER A 555 -15.56 37.66 -22.40
CA SER A 555 -14.65 38.74 -22.81
C SER A 555 -13.95 38.39 -24.13
N THR A 556 -14.33 39.10 -25.20
CA THR A 556 -13.76 38.89 -26.55
C THR A 556 -12.24 39.02 -26.56
N ASN A 557 -11.68 40.05 -25.90
CA ASN A 557 -10.23 40.26 -25.85
C ASN A 557 -9.47 39.12 -25.16
N GLN A 558 -10.07 38.48 -24.14
CA GLN A 558 -9.41 37.40 -23.40
C GLN A 558 -9.48 36.07 -24.16
N ILE A 559 -10.59 35.81 -24.85
CA ILE A 559 -10.72 34.66 -25.75
C ILE A 559 -9.78 34.81 -26.95
N ASP A 560 -9.72 35.99 -27.57
CA ASP A 560 -8.81 36.24 -28.69
C ASP A 560 -7.35 36.02 -28.27
N ALA A 561 -6.94 36.56 -27.11
CA ALA A 561 -5.60 36.30 -26.58
C ALA A 561 -5.35 34.80 -26.31
N GLY A 562 -6.35 34.09 -25.78
CA GLY A 562 -6.32 32.64 -25.60
C GLY A 562 -6.07 31.88 -26.89
N PHE A 563 -6.78 32.24 -27.96
CA PHE A 563 -6.61 31.63 -29.28
C PHE A 563 -5.30 32.05 -29.96
N ASP A 564 -4.85 33.30 -29.82
CA ASP A 564 -3.53 33.76 -30.28
C ASP A 564 -2.40 32.87 -29.72
N ARG A 565 -2.54 32.44 -28.46
CA ARG A 565 -1.62 31.47 -27.85
C ARG A 565 -1.74 30.08 -28.46
N LEU A 566 -2.95 29.61 -28.74
CA LEU A 566 -3.17 28.29 -29.32
C LEU A 566 -2.64 28.21 -30.76
N GLU A 567 -2.61 29.34 -31.49
CA GLU A 567 -2.02 29.43 -32.83
C GLU A 567 -0.49 29.31 -32.84
N ASP A 568 0.18 29.52 -31.70
CA ASP A 568 1.64 29.41 -31.59
C ASP A 568 2.10 27.93 -31.60
N GLY A 569 2.86 27.55 -32.64
CA GLY A 569 3.35 26.20 -32.85
C GLY A 569 2.40 25.31 -33.67
N ASP A 570 2.12 24.09 -33.19
CA ASP A 570 1.17 23.18 -33.84
C ASP A 570 -0.26 23.52 -33.41
N ALA A 571 -0.86 24.46 -34.13
CA ALA A 571 -2.20 24.98 -33.81
C ALA A 571 -3.28 23.89 -33.76
N PHE A 572 -3.17 22.86 -34.60
CA PHE A 572 -4.15 21.76 -34.61
C PHE A 572 -4.07 20.96 -33.31
N LYS A 573 -2.86 20.54 -32.93
CA LYS A 573 -2.63 19.79 -31.69
C LYS A 573 -2.98 20.61 -30.45
N ASN A 574 -2.63 21.90 -30.45
CA ASN A 574 -2.95 22.80 -29.34
C ASN A 574 -4.46 22.93 -29.14
N VAL A 575 -5.23 23.13 -30.22
CA VAL A 575 -6.69 23.22 -30.14
C VAL A 575 -7.32 21.88 -29.72
N GLU A 576 -6.80 20.74 -30.20
CA GLU A 576 -7.25 19.41 -29.79
C GLU A 576 -7.08 19.20 -28.28
N GLU A 577 -5.90 19.52 -27.72
CA GLU A 577 -5.63 19.42 -26.29
C GLU A 577 -6.50 20.39 -25.47
N PHE A 578 -6.61 21.65 -25.92
CA PHE A 578 -7.47 22.66 -25.30
C PHE A 578 -8.93 22.19 -25.20
N LEU A 579 -9.51 21.71 -26.31
CA LEU A 579 -10.90 21.25 -26.34
C LEU A 579 -11.12 20.00 -25.49
N THR A 580 -10.16 19.07 -25.50
CA THR A 580 -10.21 17.85 -24.68
C THR A 580 -10.33 18.22 -23.20
N THR A 581 -9.44 19.09 -22.71
CA THR A 581 -9.45 19.58 -21.32
C THR A 581 -10.72 20.36 -20.99
N LEU A 582 -11.21 21.18 -21.93
CA LEU A 582 -12.44 21.98 -21.74
C LEU A 582 -13.69 21.10 -21.60
N THR A 583 -13.73 19.94 -22.27
CA THR A 583 -14.84 18.97 -22.19
C THR A 583 -14.76 17.99 -21.01
N ALA A 584 -13.58 17.83 -20.41
CA ALA A 584 -13.36 16.87 -19.32
C ALA A 584 -13.80 17.38 -17.94
N LYS A 585 -13.87 18.71 -17.72
CA LYS A 585 -14.40 19.27 -16.46
C LYS A 585 -15.94 19.23 -16.49
N PRO A 586 -16.62 18.64 -15.49
CA PRO A 586 -18.08 18.69 -15.42
C PRO A 586 -18.53 20.14 -15.39
N GLU A 587 -19.59 20.46 -16.13
CA GLU A 587 -20.26 21.75 -16.11
C GLU A 587 -20.44 22.21 -14.67
N ALA A 588 -19.78 23.30 -14.30
CA ALA A 588 -20.05 23.99 -13.04
C ALA A 588 -21.54 24.36 -13.05
N SER A 589 -22.30 23.72 -12.15
CA SER A 589 -23.69 24.01 -11.90
C SER A 589 -23.89 25.52 -11.76
N GLN A 590 -24.81 26.06 -12.56
CA GLN A 590 -25.34 27.42 -12.46
C GLN A 590 -25.86 27.74 -11.05
#